data_AF-A0A343VRR3-F1
#
_entry.id   AF-A0A343VRR3-F1
#
_cell.length_a   1.000
_cell.length_b   1.000
_cell.length_c   1.000
_cell.angle_alpha   90.00
_cell.angle_beta   90.00
_cell.angle_gamma   90.00
#
_symmetry.space_group_name_H-M   'P 1'
#
loop_
_entity.id
_entity.type
_entity.pdbx_description
1 polymer ?
#
loop_
_entity_poly.entity_id
_entity_poly.type
_entity_poly.pdbx_seq_one_letter_code
_entity_poly.pdbx_strand_id
1 'polypeptide(L)'
;MDLGEPSHEICTQTHPSRKEYTVSNLAGFQRALDLYGAAVYWRSTGTVEDNEPEVLATELRERAAAAGASREQLDDAEQYARECVSKHRKPLMAGHSFSQLRNEAVR
;
A
#
# COMPACT_ATOMS: atom_id res chain seq x y z
N MET A 1 -33.69 52.91 -10.41
CA MET A 1 -34.52 52.49 -9.25
C MET A 1 -34.99 51.09 -9.60
N ASP A 2 -34.16 50.10 -9.29
CA ASP A 2 -34.23 49.24 -8.09
C ASP A 2 -35.19 48.07 -8.36
N LEU A 3 -34.71 46.99 -9.00
CA LEU A 3 -34.19 45.74 -8.43
C LEU A 3 -35.16 45.03 -7.47
N GLY A 4 -35.66 43.87 -7.92
CA GLY A 4 -36.44 42.94 -7.12
C GLY A 4 -36.35 41.55 -7.73
N GLU A 5 -35.17 40.93 -7.63
CA GLU A 5 -34.96 39.53 -8.02
C GLU A 5 -35.63 38.58 -7.03
N PRO A 6 -36.24 37.47 -7.48
CA PRO A 6 -36.71 36.43 -6.59
C PRO A 6 -35.53 35.58 -6.09
N SER A 7 -35.30 35.62 -4.78
CA SER A 7 -34.38 34.71 -4.08
C SER A 7 -34.85 33.26 -4.20
N HIS A 8 -34.33 32.54 -5.19
CA HIS A 8 -34.21 31.10 -5.09
C HIS A 8 -32.98 30.80 -4.25
N GLU A 9 -33.19 30.49 -2.97
CA GLU A 9 -32.18 29.87 -2.13
C GLU A 9 -31.76 28.54 -2.77
N ILE A 10 -30.65 28.59 -3.50
CA ILE A 10 -29.93 27.41 -3.93
C ILE A 10 -29.44 26.76 -2.65
N CYS A 11 -30.07 25.63 -2.29
CA CYS A 11 -29.56 24.71 -1.28
C CYS A 11 -28.17 24.25 -1.77
N THR A 12 -27.12 24.95 -1.34
CA THR A 12 -25.74 24.58 -1.62
C THR A 12 -25.44 23.34 -0.77
N GLN A 13 -25.79 22.20 -1.34
CA GLN A 13 -25.31 20.91 -0.89
C GLN A 13 -23.80 20.89 -1.18
N THR A 14 -23.02 21.27 -0.17
CA THR A 14 -21.56 21.19 -0.16
C THR A 14 -21.16 19.73 -0.37
N HIS A 15 -21.00 19.33 -1.63
CA HIS A 15 -20.39 18.07 -2.00
C HIS A 15 -18.87 18.23 -1.79
N PRO A 16 -18.23 17.50 -0.86
CA PRO A 16 -16.77 17.44 -0.85
C PRO A 16 -16.38 16.46 -1.96
N SER A 17 -16.15 16.95 -3.18
CA SER A 17 -15.78 16.06 -4.29
C SER A 17 -14.78 16.71 -5.23
N ARG A 18 -13.54 16.73 -4.76
CA ARG A 18 -12.40 16.30 -5.56
C ARG A 18 -11.31 15.88 -4.59
N LYS A 19 -11.23 14.58 -4.30
CA LYS A 19 -9.97 14.02 -3.82
C LYS A 19 -9.00 14.16 -4.98
N GLU A 20 -8.19 15.21 -4.96
CA GLU A 20 -6.96 15.27 -5.74
C GLU A 20 -6.07 14.14 -5.21
N TYR A 21 -6.27 12.92 -5.72
CA TYR A 21 -5.29 11.85 -5.58
C TYR A 21 -4.09 12.27 -6.42
N THR A 22 -3.19 13.03 -5.81
CA THR A 22 -1.91 13.38 -6.43
C THR A 22 -1.19 12.08 -6.79
N VAL A 23 -0.68 11.99 -8.01
CA VAL A 23 0.01 10.79 -8.54
C VAL A 23 1.11 10.28 -7.58
N SER A 24 1.71 11.19 -6.81
CA SER A 24 2.68 10.91 -5.75
C SER A 24 2.11 10.03 -4.62
N ASN A 25 0.85 10.22 -4.24
CA ASN A 25 0.21 9.43 -3.18
C ASN A 25 -0.07 7.99 -3.64
N LEU A 26 -0.43 7.81 -4.92
CA LEU A 26 -0.64 6.47 -5.50
C LEU A 26 0.67 5.68 -5.66
N ALA A 27 1.75 6.35 -6.06
CA ALA A 27 3.07 5.71 -6.17
C ALA A 27 3.60 5.28 -4.79
N GLY A 28 3.43 6.11 -3.76
CA GLY A 28 3.79 5.76 -2.38
C GLY A 28 2.96 4.60 -1.84
N PHE A 29 1.65 4.63 -2.11
CA PHE A 29 0.72 3.55 -1.78
C PHE A 29 1.12 2.21 -2.40
N GLN A 30 1.33 2.17 -3.72
CA GLN A 30 1.67 0.93 -4.43
C GLN A 30 3.02 0.40 -3.97
N ARG A 31 4.02 1.28 -3.78
CA ARG A 31 5.33 0.90 -3.26
C ARG A 31 5.22 0.27 -1.87
N ALA A 32 4.36 0.80 -0.99
CA ALA A 32 4.15 0.24 0.34
C ALA A 32 3.55 -1.18 0.28
N LEU A 33 2.56 -1.41 -0.60
CA LEU A 33 2.00 -2.75 -0.83
C LEU A 33 3.03 -3.73 -1.41
N ASP A 34 3.81 -3.29 -2.40
CA ASP A 34 4.81 -4.14 -3.04
C ASP A 34 5.91 -4.56 -2.06
N LEU A 35 6.36 -3.63 -1.19
CA LEU A 35 7.33 -3.90 -0.13
C LEU A 35 6.76 -4.87 0.90
N TYR A 36 5.49 -4.70 1.30
CA TYR A 36 4.83 -5.64 2.21
C TYR A 36 4.77 -7.06 1.62
N GLY A 37 4.29 -7.20 0.37
CA GLY A 37 4.27 -8.50 -0.31
C GLY A 37 5.67 -9.12 -0.46
N ALA A 38 6.69 -8.31 -0.70
CA ALA A 38 8.07 -8.75 -0.72
C ALA A 38 8.56 -9.28 0.63
N ALA A 39 8.21 -8.62 1.74
CA ALA A 39 8.56 -9.10 3.08
C ALA A 39 7.83 -10.40 3.45
N VAL A 40 6.56 -10.51 3.08
CA VAL A 40 5.79 -11.76 3.24
C VAL A 40 6.45 -12.90 2.46
N TYR A 41 6.95 -12.65 1.25
CA TYR A 41 7.66 -13.66 0.46
C TYR A 41 8.87 -14.21 1.23
N TRP A 42 9.76 -13.35 1.74
CA TRP A 42 10.95 -13.81 2.49
C TRP A 42 10.61 -14.50 3.81
N ARG A 43 9.54 -14.06 4.48
CA ARG A 43 8.99 -14.78 5.64
C ARG A 43 8.53 -16.19 5.25
N SER A 44 7.90 -16.34 4.08
CA SER A 44 7.35 -17.61 3.61
C SER A 44 8.37 -18.56 2.98
N THR A 45 9.53 -18.08 2.51
CA THR A 45 10.58 -18.97 1.97
C THR A 45 11.35 -19.68 3.09
N GLY A 46 11.40 -19.13 4.30
CA GLY A 46 12.15 -19.71 5.43
C GLY A 46 13.66 -19.75 5.20
N THR A 47 14.17 -18.97 4.24
CA THR A 47 15.59 -18.96 3.83
C THR A 47 16.46 -18.03 4.67
N VAL A 48 15.85 -17.18 5.49
CA VAL A 48 16.53 -16.27 6.40
C VAL A 48 16.42 -16.90 7.78
N GLU A 49 17.56 -17.27 8.35
CA GLU A 49 17.65 -17.62 9.76
C GLU A 49 17.37 -16.32 10.55
N ASP A 50 16.50 -16.38 11.56
CA ASP A 50 15.96 -15.25 12.36
C ASP A 50 14.54 -14.78 11.99
N ASN A 51 13.90 -14.15 12.99
CA ASN A 51 12.55 -13.58 12.87
C ASN A 51 12.53 -12.22 12.13
N GLU A 52 13.66 -11.77 11.57
CA GLU A 52 13.74 -10.48 10.85
C GLU A 52 12.67 -10.32 9.74
N PRO A 53 12.41 -11.31 8.88
CA PRO A 53 11.38 -11.18 7.84
C PRO A 53 9.96 -11.02 8.40
N GLU A 54 9.67 -11.63 9.56
CA GLU A 54 8.37 -11.52 10.22
C GLU A 54 8.16 -10.12 10.82
N VAL A 55 9.18 -9.60 11.50
CA VAL A 55 9.18 -8.23 12.04
C VAL A 55 9.01 -7.22 10.91
N LEU A 56 9.82 -7.34 9.84
CA LEU A 56 9.75 -6.44 8.70
C LEU A 56 8.39 -6.51 7.97
N ALA A 57 7.80 -7.70 7.84
CA ALA A 57 6.47 -7.85 7.26
C ALA A 57 5.38 -7.15 8.09
N THR A 58 5.49 -7.20 9.43
CA THR A 58 4.55 -6.51 10.33
C THR A 58 4.66 -4.99 10.17
N GLU A 59 5.88 -4.44 10.20
CA GLU A 59 6.09 -3.00 10.02
C GLU A 59 5.61 -2.50 8.65
N LEU A 60 5.84 -3.28 7.59
CA LEU A 60 5.42 -2.90 6.24
C LEU A 60 3.91 -3.03 6.05
N ARG A 61 3.25 -3.97 6.75
CA ARG A 61 1.79 -4.05 6.80
C ARG A 61 1.20 -2.77 7.40
N GLU A 62 1.75 -2.30 8.52
CA GLU A 62 1.32 -1.07 9.18
C GLU A 62 1.55 0.16 8.29
N ARG A 63 2.71 0.22 7.62
CA ARG A 63 3.02 1.31 6.67
C ARG A 63 2.09 1.32 5.46
N ALA A 64 1.78 0.15 4.89
CA ALA A 64 0.82 0.05 3.79
C ALA A 64 -0.59 0.46 4.26
N ALA A 65 -1.01 0.05 5.46
CA ALA A 65 -2.28 0.48 6.04
C ALA A 65 -2.32 2.01 6.26
N ALA A 66 -1.24 2.61 6.76
CA ALA A 66 -1.11 4.06 6.92
C ALA A 66 -1.13 4.81 5.58
N ALA A 67 -0.63 4.20 4.51
CA ALA A 67 -0.74 4.72 3.14
C ALA A 67 -2.16 4.57 2.54
N GLY A 68 -3.07 3.89 3.24
CA GLY A 68 -4.47 3.73 2.83
C GLY A 68 -4.83 2.36 2.28
N ALA A 69 -3.97 1.34 2.44
CA ALA A 69 -4.30 -0.03 2.03
C ALA A 69 -5.52 -0.55 2.78
N SER A 70 -6.49 -1.03 2.02
CA SER A 70 -7.59 -1.78 2.60
C SER A 70 -7.09 -3.13 3.11
N ARG A 71 -7.85 -3.73 4.02
CA ARG A 71 -7.55 -5.08 4.49
C ARG A 71 -7.51 -6.10 3.35
N GLU A 72 -8.43 -5.98 2.39
CA GLU A 72 -8.46 -6.85 1.20
C GLU A 72 -7.17 -6.73 0.39
N GLN A 73 -6.65 -5.51 0.20
CA GLN A 73 -5.40 -5.31 -0.55
C GLN A 73 -4.17 -5.88 0.17
N LEU A 74 -4.16 -5.83 1.51
CA LEU A 74 -3.12 -6.48 2.31
C LEU A 74 -3.22 -8.00 2.20
N ASP A 75 -4.43 -8.55 2.33
CA ASP A 75 -4.66 -9.99 2.25
C ASP A 75 -4.33 -10.53 0.84
N ASP A 76 -4.65 -9.77 -0.22
CA ASP A 76 -4.27 -10.06 -1.61
C ASP A 76 -2.75 -10.04 -1.82
N ALA A 77 -2.04 -9.05 -1.26
CA ALA A 77 -0.59 -8.98 -1.34
C ALA A 77 0.08 -10.17 -0.63
N GLU A 78 -0.46 -10.59 0.51
CA GLU A 78 0.00 -11.78 1.23
C GLU A 78 -0.26 -13.06 0.43
N GLN A 79 -1.45 -13.21 -0.15
CA GLN A 79 -1.79 -14.35 -0.99
C GLN A 79 -0.88 -14.41 -2.23
N TYR A 80 -0.66 -13.28 -2.90
CA TYR A 80 0.24 -13.17 -4.05
C TYR A 80 1.68 -13.59 -3.70
N ALA A 81 2.19 -13.17 -2.53
CA ALA A 81 3.51 -13.55 -2.07
C ALA A 81 3.64 -15.07 -1.84
N ARG A 82 2.62 -15.70 -1.23
CA ARG A 82 2.56 -17.16 -1.04
C ARG A 82 2.49 -17.91 -2.37
N GLU A 83 1.73 -17.39 -3.34
CA GLU A 83 1.69 -17.93 -4.70
C GLU A 83 3.03 -17.81 -5.43
N CYS A 84 3.77 -16.72 -5.21
CA CYS A 84 5.13 -16.60 -5.75
C CYS A 84 6.01 -17.74 -5.24
N VAL A 85 5.98 -18.04 -3.94
CA VAL A 85 6.74 -19.16 -3.36
C VAL A 85 6.32 -20.49 -3.99
N SER A 86 5.02 -20.78 -4.10
CA SER A 86 4.53 -22.05 -4.66
C SER A 86 4.85 -22.23 -6.14
N LYS A 87 4.93 -21.13 -6.89
CA LYS A 87 5.27 -21.12 -8.33
C LYS A 87 6.77 -20.96 -8.60
N HIS A 88 7.63 -20.98 -7.56
CA HIS A 88 9.06 -20.67 -7.65
C HIS A 88 9.35 -19.34 -8.38
N ARG A 89 8.50 -18.34 -8.14
CA ARG A 89 8.62 -16.96 -8.63
C ARG A 89 8.94 -16.03 -7.47
N LYS A 90 9.30 -14.78 -7.79
CA LYS A 90 9.64 -13.75 -6.81
C LYS A 90 8.86 -12.46 -7.07
N PRO A 91 8.29 -11.82 -6.04
CA PRO A 91 7.70 -10.49 -6.18
C PRO A 91 8.72 -9.45 -6.64
N LEU A 92 8.25 -8.38 -7.31
CA LEU A 92 9.13 -7.36 -7.91
C LEU A 92 10.07 -6.72 -6.89
N MET A 93 9.55 -6.30 -5.73
CA MET A 93 10.32 -5.59 -4.70
C MET A 93 11.12 -6.51 -3.77
N ALA A 94 11.05 -7.83 -3.91
CA ALA A 94 11.78 -8.74 -3.02
C ALA A 94 13.29 -8.71 -3.19
N GLY A 95 13.81 -8.08 -4.26
CA GLY A 95 15.25 -7.95 -4.48
C GLY A 95 15.96 -9.30 -4.65
N HIS A 96 17.28 -9.33 -4.80
CA HIS A 96 18.05 -10.58 -4.93
C HIS A 96 18.35 -11.25 -3.58
N SER A 97 18.26 -10.49 -2.49
CA SER A 97 18.48 -10.97 -1.12
C SER A 97 17.55 -10.23 -0.15
N PHE A 98 17.34 -10.82 1.03
CA PHE A 98 16.57 -10.16 2.09
C PHE A 98 17.16 -8.81 2.51
N SER A 99 18.50 -8.71 2.62
CA SER A 99 19.18 -7.45 2.96
C SER A 99 18.89 -6.34 1.94
N GLN A 100 18.75 -6.68 0.66
CA GLN A 100 18.39 -5.69 -0.37
C GLN A 100 16.97 -5.16 -0.17
N LEU A 101 16.00 -6.04 0.11
CA LEU A 101 14.66 -5.62 0.49
C LEU A 101 14.68 -4.74 1.73
N ARG A 102 15.40 -5.14 2.78
CA ARG A 102 15.50 -4.38 4.03
C ARG A 102 16.00 -2.96 3.78
N ASN A 103 17.06 -2.81 2.97
CA ASN A 103 17.60 -1.50 2.62
C ASN A 103 16.58 -0.65 1.84
N GLU A 104 15.84 -1.27 0.92
CA GLU A 104 14.79 -0.57 0.15
C GLU A 104 13.60 -0.16 1.04
N ALA A 105 13.27 -0.98 2.04
CA ALA A 105 12.21 -0.71 2.99
C ALA A 105 12.52 0.44 3.96
N VAL A 106 13.80 0.79 4.15
CA VAL A 106 14.23 1.88 5.05
C VAL A 106 14.33 3.23 4.31
N ARG A 107 14.17 3.23 2.98
CA ARG A 107 14.38 4.39 2.10
C ARG A 107 13.11 5.16 1.76
#